data_AF-Q9G873-F1
#
_entry.id   AF-Q9G873-F1
#
_cell.length_a   1.000
_cell.length_b   1.000
_cell.length_c   1.000
_cell.angle_alpha   90.00
_cell.angle_beta   90.00
_cell.angle_gamma   90.00
#
_symmetry.space_group_name_H-M   'P 1'
#
loop_
_entity.id
_entity.type
_entity.pdbx_description
1 polymer ?
#
loop_
_entity_poly.entity_id
_entity_poly.type
_entity_poly.pdbx_seq_one_letter_code
_entity_poly.pdbx_strand_id
1 'polypeptide(L)'
;MWFYLFKKEIQFLKNNSQEILSYVILLFLFLFISVLIIGNNVDILNYISIFFLNNHFFIISILISSNIFKRNGDYKTLRLYLNSNIKLEHYFVIKLILYWLFFFLPIITIIYINIIIMNINNNYDILLIIIIYLIYGLITIFINTVSYLVSFSIKNNLISLLFNQILNIPLIILCTNIITLSKNEFNYGIYLTGLLIILILTIFLSPFIISIVYHIKE
;
A
#
# COMPACT_ATOMS: atom_id res chain seq x y z
N MET A 1 -24.13 13.66 -0.51
CA MET A 1 -23.46 12.85 -1.57
C MET A 1 -22.23 12.10 -1.03
N TRP A 2 -21.23 12.79 -0.47
CA TRP A 2 -20.00 12.18 0.10
C TRP A 2 -20.28 11.03 1.07
N PHE A 3 -21.15 11.26 2.06
CA PHE A 3 -21.47 10.26 3.08
C PHE A 3 -22.15 9.00 2.51
N TYR A 4 -22.95 9.16 1.44
CA TYR A 4 -23.59 8.03 0.76
C TYR A 4 -22.56 7.16 0.03
N LEU A 5 -21.63 7.78 -0.70
CA LEU A 5 -20.52 7.07 -1.36
C LEU A 5 -19.65 6.36 -0.33
N PHE A 6 -19.31 7.04 0.76
CA PHE A 6 -18.53 6.48 1.85
C PHE A 6 -19.18 5.25 2.47
N LYS A 7 -20.49 5.33 2.80
CA LYS A 7 -21.25 4.20 3.35
C LYS A 7 -21.33 3.02 2.37
N LYS A 8 -21.52 3.31 1.07
CA LYS A 8 -21.58 2.28 0.02
C LYS A 8 -20.24 1.54 -0.12
N GLU A 9 -19.13 2.27 -0.14
CA GLU A 9 -17.79 1.67 -0.21
C GLU A 9 -17.45 0.88 1.05
N ILE A 10 -17.82 1.37 2.25
CA ILE A 10 -17.68 0.58 3.49
C ILE A 10 -18.46 -0.73 3.40
N GLN A 11 -19.69 -0.69 2.90
CA GLN A 11 -20.50 -1.91 2.77
C GLN A 11 -19.86 -2.90 1.80
N PHE A 12 -19.28 -2.40 0.70
CA PHE A 12 -18.51 -3.22 -0.23
C PHE A 12 -17.29 -3.87 0.44
N LEU A 13 -16.50 -3.10 1.18
CA LEU A 13 -15.35 -3.62 1.93
C LEU A 13 -15.75 -4.63 3.00
N LYS A 14 -16.86 -4.41 3.70
CA LYS A 14 -17.42 -5.36 4.68
C LYS A 14 -17.81 -6.69 4.04
N ASN A 15 -18.47 -6.64 2.89
CA ASN A 15 -18.85 -7.84 2.15
C ASN A 15 -17.61 -8.63 1.67
N ASN A 16 -16.48 -7.94 1.49
CA ASN A 16 -15.21 -8.53 1.08
C ASN A 16 -14.22 -8.69 2.25
N SER A 17 -14.72 -8.65 3.50
CA SER A 17 -13.88 -8.75 4.70
C SER A 17 -13.12 -10.07 4.80
N GLN A 18 -13.61 -11.14 4.16
CA GLN A 18 -12.92 -12.43 4.08
C GLN A 18 -11.54 -12.32 3.41
N GLU A 19 -11.37 -11.43 2.44
CA GLU A 19 -10.08 -11.21 1.79
C GLU A 19 -9.12 -10.47 2.72
N ILE A 20 -9.60 -9.40 3.36
CA ILE A 20 -8.80 -8.68 4.36
C ILE A 20 -8.33 -9.64 5.46
N LEU A 21 -9.23 -10.50 5.94
CA LEU A 21 -8.94 -11.51 6.93
C LEU A 21 -7.92 -12.54 6.42
N SER A 22 -8.06 -13.05 5.20
CA SER A 22 -7.12 -14.02 4.64
C SER A 22 -5.70 -13.44 4.52
N TYR A 23 -5.57 -12.15 4.24
CA TYR A 23 -4.27 -11.48 4.22
C TYR A 23 -3.67 -11.27 5.59
N VAL A 24 -4.48 -10.85 6.56
CA VAL A 24 -4.05 -10.76 7.95
C VAL A 24 -3.55 -12.13 8.42
N ILE A 25 -4.29 -13.20 8.12
CA ILE A 25 -3.89 -14.58 8.43
C ILE A 25 -2.60 -14.96 7.72
N LEU A 26 -2.43 -14.62 6.43
CA LEU A 26 -1.23 -14.94 5.67
C LEU A 26 0.00 -14.25 6.24
N LEU A 27 -0.13 -12.98 6.66
CA LEU A 27 0.93 -12.27 7.35
C LEU A 27 1.26 -12.96 8.68
N PHE A 28 0.26 -13.26 9.52
CA PHE A 28 0.48 -14.01 10.76
C PHE A 28 1.16 -15.36 10.54
N LEU A 29 0.74 -16.14 9.54
CA LEU A 29 1.36 -17.41 9.20
C LEU A 29 2.82 -17.24 8.81
N PHE A 30 3.11 -16.27 7.94
CA PHE A 30 4.48 -15.96 7.53
C PHE A 30 5.36 -15.63 8.75
N LEU A 31 4.79 -14.94 9.74
CA LEU A 31 5.47 -14.60 10.98
C LEU A 31 5.72 -15.79 11.87
N PHE A 32 4.71 -16.62 12.12
CA PHE A 32 4.93 -17.83 12.92
C PHE A 32 5.97 -18.74 12.27
N ILE A 33 5.89 -18.94 10.96
CA ILE A 33 6.86 -19.73 10.20
C ILE A 33 8.27 -19.12 10.34
N SER A 34 8.40 -17.79 10.24
CA SER A 34 9.69 -17.13 10.39
C SER A 34 10.35 -17.37 11.74
N VAL A 35 9.59 -17.19 12.82
CA VAL A 35 10.09 -17.39 14.19
C VAL A 35 10.44 -18.86 14.43
N LEU A 36 9.62 -19.79 13.94
CA LEU A 36 9.86 -21.22 14.07
C LEU A 36 11.11 -21.69 13.32
N ILE A 37 11.37 -21.17 12.11
CA ILE A 37 12.54 -21.54 11.31
C ILE A 37 13.84 -21.06 11.97
N ILE A 38 13.83 -19.87 12.55
CA ILE A 38 15.04 -19.21 13.05
C ILE A 38 15.38 -19.63 14.48
N GLY A 39 14.36 -20.01 15.27
CA GLY A 39 14.53 -20.30 16.68
C GLY A 39 14.93 -19.05 17.48
N ASN A 40 15.58 -19.27 18.63
CA ASN A 40 15.84 -18.21 19.61
C ASN A 40 17.20 -17.51 19.44
N ASN A 41 17.87 -17.66 18.30
CA ASN A 41 19.18 -17.07 18.08
C ASN A 41 19.06 -15.59 17.71
N VAL A 42 19.37 -14.70 18.66
CA VAL A 42 19.17 -13.24 18.57
C VAL A 42 19.97 -12.61 17.41
N ASP A 43 21.17 -13.10 17.13
CA ASP A 43 22.01 -12.54 16.06
C ASP A 43 21.43 -12.84 14.68
N ILE A 44 20.91 -14.06 14.50
CA ILE A 44 20.24 -14.49 13.27
C ILE A 44 18.90 -13.76 13.11
N LEU A 45 18.13 -13.63 14.19
CA LEU A 45 16.89 -12.84 14.20
C LEU A 45 17.14 -11.38 13.79
N ASN A 46 18.21 -10.76 14.30
CA ASN A 46 18.59 -9.40 13.94
C ASN A 46 18.99 -9.25 12.47
N TYR A 47 19.65 -10.24 11.87
CA TYR A 47 20.00 -10.20 10.45
C TYR A 47 18.76 -10.38 9.57
N ILE A 48 17.89 -11.33 9.91
CA ILE A 48 16.72 -11.67 9.08
C ILE A 48 15.53 -10.72 9.34
N SER A 49 15.51 -9.98 10.46
CA SER A 49 14.48 -8.98 10.77
C SER A 49 14.22 -7.98 9.62
N ILE A 50 15.28 -7.45 9.01
CA ILE A 50 15.19 -6.58 7.83
C ILE A 50 14.54 -7.32 6.67
N PHE A 51 14.97 -8.55 6.41
CA PHE A 51 14.39 -9.37 5.34
C PHE A 51 12.89 -9.59 5.55
N PHE A 52 12.44 -9.82 6.79
CA PHE A 52 11.01 -9.89 7.09
C PHE A 52 10.29 -8.57 6.86
N LEU A 53 10.80 -7.45 7.39
CA LEU A 53 10.21 -6.13 7.14
C LEU A 53 10.09 -5.85 5.64
N ASN A 54 11.12 -6.16 4.87
CA ASN A 54 11.14 -6.02 3.41
C ASN A 54 10.04 -6.87 2.73
N ASN A 55 9.88 -8.13 3.16
CA ASN A 55 8.83 -9.00 2.63
C ASN A 55 7.42 -8.51 2.96
N HIS A 56 7.22 -7.84 4.10
CA HIS A 56 5.93 -7.19 4.39
C HIS A 56 5.62 -6.13 3.34
N PHE A 57 6.55 -5.25 2.97
CA PHE A 57 6.33 -4.25 1.92
C PHE A 57 5.94 -4.90 0.58
N PHE A 58 6.55 -6.02 0.24
CA PHE A 58 6.27 -6.77 -0.98
C PHE A 58 4.89 -7.43 -0.96
N ILE A 59 4.54 -8.11 0.14
CA ILE A 59 3.22 -8.71 0.31
C ILE A 59 2.16 -7.61 0.22
N ILE A 60 2.33 -6.52 0.96
CA ILE A 60 1.44 -5.36 0.94
C ILE A 60 1.21 -4.85 -0.49
N SER A 61 2.26 -4.59 -1.27
CA SER A 61 2.11 -4.04 -2.62
C SER A 61 1.36 -5.00 -3.56
N ILE A 62 1.63 -6.30 -3.48
CA ILE A 62 0.91 -7.31 -4.25
C ILE A 62 -0.56 -7.32 -3.88
N LEU A 63 -0.88 -7.36 -2.58
CA LEU A 63 -2.26 -7.44 -2.08
C LEU A 63 -3.11 -6.26 -2.53
N ILE A 64 -2.52 -5.07 -2.52
CA ILE A 64 -3.21 -3.86 -2.94
C ILE A 64 -3.44 -3.89 -4.45
N SER A 65 -2.41 -4.26 -5.21
CA SER A 65 -2.47 -4.35 -6.67
C SER A 65 -3.52 -5.32 -7.19
N SER A 66 -3.79 -6.39 -6.45
CA SER A 66 -4.80 -7.36 -6.85
C SER A 66 -6.22 -6.90 -6.53
N ASN A 67 -6.43 -5.99 -5.57
CA ASN A 67 -7.75 -5.84 -4.96
C ASN A 67 -8.40 -4.46 -5.04
N ILE A 68 -7.66 -3.36 -5.21
CA ILE A 68 -8.32 -2.04 -5.23
C ILE A 68 -9.31 -1.95 -6.40
N PHE A 69 -9.02 -2.61 -7.53
CA PHE A 69 -9.81 -2.39 -8.75
C PHE A 69 -10.01 -3.58 -9.70
N LYS A 70 -9.46 -4.78 -9.42
CA LYS A 70 -9.66 -5.95 -10.29
C LYS A 70 -11.04 -6.60 -10.14
N ARG A 71 -11.88 -6.22 -9.18
CA ARG A 71 -13.24 -6.77 -9.12
C ARG A 71 -14.02 -6.29 -10.35
N ASN A 72 -14.43 -7.23 -11.20
CA ASN A 72 -15.09 -7.11 -12.51
C ASN A 72 -16.37 -6.22 -12.59
N GLY A 73 -16.70 -5.46 -11.54
CA GLY A 73 -17.72 -4.42 -11.54
C GLY A 73 -17.17 -3.01 -11.69
N ASP A 74 -15.87 -2.76 -11.44
CA ASP A 74 -15.39 -1.38 -11.30
C ASP A 74 -15.30 -0.61 -12.62
N TYR A 75 -15.03 -1.27 -13.76
CA TYR A 75 -15.13 -0.63 -15.07
C TYR A 75 -16.55 -0.13 -15.35
N LYS A 76 -17.57 -0.89 -14.91
CA LYS A 76 -18.98 -0.51 -15.06
C LYS A 76 -19.33 0.59 -14.06
N THR A 77 -18.89 0.52 -12.81
CA THR A 77 -19.15 1.58 -11.82
C THR A 77 -18.44 2.88 -12.19
N LEU A 78 -17.19 2.85 -12.67
CA LEU A 78 -16.49 4.03 -13.17
C LEU A 78 -17.17 4.64 -14.37
N ARG A 79 -17.64 3.83 -15.33
CA ARG A 79 -18.47 4.33 -16.46
C ARG A 79 -19.78 4.93 -15.99
N LEU A 80 -20.46 4.32 -15.02
CA LEU A 80 -21.67 4.86 -14.42
C LEU A 80 -21.38 6.19 -13.71
N TYR A 81 -20.25 6.30 -13.00
CA TYR A 81 -19.85 7.54 -12.33
C TYR A 81 -19.44 8.63 -13.32
N LEU A 82 -18.68 8.27 -14.38
CA LEU A 82 -18.35 9.16 -15.50
C LEU A 82 -19.61 9.73 -16.16
N ASN A 83 -20.67 8.93 -16.27
CA ASN A 83 -21.96 9.33 -16.86
C ASN A 83 -22.93 9.97 -15.85
N SER A 84 -22.57 10.03 -14.58
CA SER A 84 -23.36 10.66 -13.53
C SER A 84 -22.85 12.06 -13.19
N ASN A 85 -23.66 12.86 -12.50
CA ASN A 85 -23.23 14.16 -11.96
C ASN A 85 -22.28 14.05 -10.74
N ILE A 86 -21.73 12.85 -10.46
CA ILE A 86 -20.84 12.63 -9.33
C ILE A 86 -19.40 12.97 -9.75
N LYS A 87 -18.78 13.93 -9.05
CA LYS A 87 -17.36 14.28 -9.24
C LYS A 87 -16.48 13.07 -8.93
N LEU A 88 -15.68 12.61 -9.89
CA LEU A 88 -14.79 11.45 -9.75
C LEU A 88 -13.74 11.64 -8.65
N GLU A 89 -13.30 12.88 -8.45
CA GLU A 89 -12.38 13.26 -7.36
C GLU A 89 -12.86 12.72 -6.02
N HIS A 90 -14.15 12.88 -5.72
CA HIS A 90 -14.73 12.47 -4.45
C HIS A 90 -14.74 10.94 -4.31
N TYR A 91 -15.01 10.24 -5.40
CA TYR A 91 -14.95 8.78 -5.44
C TYR A 91 -13.54 8.27 -5.16
N PHE A 92 -12.52 8.84 -5.84
CA PHE A 92 -11.13 8.43 -5.65
C PHE A 92 -10.63 8.73 -4.24
N VAL A 93 -10.88 9.93 -3.70
CA VAL A 93 -10.45 10.29 -2.35
C VAL A 93 -11.08 9.36 -1.31
N ILE A 94 -12.39 9.09 -1.40
CA ILE A 94 -13.07 8.15 -0.48
C ILE A 94 -12.43 6.76 -0.58
N LYS A 95 -12.17 6.27 -1.79
CA LYS A 95 -11.59 4.94 -2.01
C LYS A 95 -10.16 4.88 -1.48
N LEU A 96 -9.33 5.90 -1.72
CA LEU A 96 -7.98 6.01 -1.17
C LEU A 96 -8.00 5.93 0.36
N ILE A 97 -8.83 6.73 1.02
CA ILE A 97 -8.95 6.77 2.48
C ILE A 97 -9.40 5.42 3.05
N LEU A 98 -10.46 4.84 2.46
CA LEU A 98 -11.00 3.58 2.95
C LEU A 98 -10.04 2.42 2.74
N TYR A 99 -9.38 2.32 1.58
CA TYR A 99 -8.41 1.27 1.36
C TYR A 99 -7.17 1.43 2.24
N TRP A 100 -6.73 2.65 2.49
CA TRP A 100 -5.66 2.91 3.46
C TRP A 100 -6.05 2.47 4.87
N LEU A 101 -7.24 2.85 5.34
CA LEU A 101 -7.73 2.46 6.66
C LEU A 101 -7.94 0.94 6.81
N PHE A 102 -8.53 0.27 5.82
CA PHE A 102 -8.91 -1.13 5.93
C PHE A 102 -7.79 -2.11 5.59
N PHE A 103 -6.81 -1.71 4.76
CA PHE A 103 -5.69 -2.59 4.39
C PHE A 103 -4.39 -2.22 5.10
N PHE A 104 -4.00 -0.94 5.16
CA PHE A 104 -2.70 -0.58 5.75
C PHE A 104 -2.71 -0.57 7.26
N LEU A 105 -3.76 -0.03 7.86
CA LEU A 105 -3.80 0.14 9.32
C LEU A 105 -3.69 -1.22 10.06
N PRO A 106 -4.41 -2.30 9.66
CA PRO A 106 -4.21 -3.61 10.25
C PRO A 106 -2.79 -4.14 10.04
N ILE A 107 -2.20 -3.91 8.86
CA ILE A 107 -0.86 -4.41 8.56
C ILE A 107 0.19 -3.69 9.41
N ILE A 108 0.04 -2.39 9.66
CA ILE A 108 0.90 -1.63 10.57
C ILE A 108 0.84 -2.21 11.98
N THR A 109 -0.34 -2.60 12.46
CA THR A 109 -0.46 -3.26 13.78
C THR A 109 0.25 -4.61 13.82
N ILE A 110 0.18 -5.38 12.72
CA ILE A 110 0.91 -6.66 12.61
C ILE A 110 2.42 -6.42 12.61
N ILE A 111 2.91 -5.43 11.87
CA ILE A 111 4.33 -5.05 11.84
C ILE A 111 4.82 -4.67 13.23
N TYR A 112 4.05 -3.90 13.98
CA TYR A 112 4.38 -3.57 15.35
C TYR A 112 4.49 -4.82 16.24
N ILE A 113 3.54 -5.75 16.13
CA ILE A 113 3.60 -7.04 16.82
C ILE A 113 4.86 -7.82 16.44
N ASN A 114 5.27 -7.77 15.16
CA ASN A 114 6.46 -8.49 14.69
C ASN A 114 7.75 -7.95 15.27
N ILE A 115 7.85 -6.62 15.35
CA ILE A 115 8.98 -5.93 15.94
C ILE A 115 9.15 -6.38 17.41
N ILE A 116 8.04 -6.52 18.14
CA ILE A 116 8.04 -7.03 19.51
C ILE A 116 8.43 -8.52 19.56
N ILE A 117 7.79 -9.38 18.78
CA ILE A 117 8.02 -10.84 18.80
C ILE A 117 9.46 -11.18 18.44
N MET A 118 10.04 -10.50 17.46
CA MET A 118 11.42 -10.71 17.03
C MET A 118 12.45 -10.01 17.95
N ASN A 119 11.98 -9.34 19.01
CA ASN A 119 12.81 -8.57 19.96
C ASN A 119 13.73 -7.53 19.28
N ILE A 120 13.20 -6.89 18.24
CA ILE A 120 13.91 -5.94 17.38
C ILE A 120 14.09 -4.57 18.08
N ASN A 121 13.37 -4.33 19.19
CA ASN A 121 13.28 -3.05 19.90
C ASN A 121 14.62 -2.39 20.26
N ASN A 122 15.69 -3.17 20.46
CA ASN A 122 16.98 -2.60 20.88
C ASN A 122 17.80 -2.00 19.72
N ASN A 123 17.44 -2.28 18.46
CA ASN A 123 18.28 -1.96 17.30
C ASN A 123 17.62 -1.01 16.29
N TYR A 124 16.34 -0.70 16.42
CA TYR A 124 15.62 0.11 15.43
C TYR A 124 14.64 1.07 16.08
N ASP A 125 14.54 2.26 15.48
CA ASP A 125 13.50 3.23 15.78
C ASP A 125 12.15 2.72 15.27
N ILE A 126 11.39 2.06 16.15
CA ILE A 126 10.05 1.52 15.87
C ILE A 126 9.13 2.60 15.26
N LEU A 127 9.22 3.82 15.81
CA LEU A 127 8.43 4.97 15.36
C LEU A 127 8.76 5.34 13.91
N LEU A 128 10.04 5.30 13.53
CA LEU A 128 10.49 5.54 12.16
C LEU A 128 9.97 4.46 11.21
N ILE A 129 10.02 3.18 11.62
CA ILE A 129 9.47 2.08 10.80
C ILE A 129 7.97 2.30 10.55
N ILE A 130 7.21 2.62 11.61
CA ILE A 130 5.77 2.89 11.48
C ILE A 130 5.50 4.05 10.52
N ILE A 131 6.25 5.15 10.62
CA ILE A 131 6.14 6.29 9.71
C ILE A 131 6.40 5.88 8.26
N ILE A 132 7.43 5.08 8.00
CA ILE A 132 7.75 4.61 6.65
C ILE A 132 6.60 3.77 6.09
N TYR A 133 6.03 2.85 6.87
CA TYR A 133 4.88 2.06 6.40
C TYR A 133 3.63 2.91 6.14
N LEU A 134 3.36 3.92 6.96
CA LEU A 134 2.25 4.86 6.74
C LEU A 134 2.41 5.59 5.40
N ILE A 135 3.60 6.14 5.16
CA ILE A 135 3.90 6.90 3.94
C ILE A 135 3.92 5.99 2.71
N TYR A 136 4.62 4.84 2.80
CA TYR A 136 4.63 3.82 1.77
C TYR A 136 3.21 3.41 1.39
N GLY A 137 2.32 3.29 2.39
CA GLY A 137 0.95 2.91 2.12
C GLY A 137 0.16 3.92 1.32
N LEU A 138 0.29 5.21 1.64
CA LEU A 138 -0.34 6.25 0.85
C LEU A 138 0.19 6.26 -0.59
N ILE A 139 1.51 6.16 -0.76
CA ILE A 139 2.13 6.19 -2.09
C ILE A 139 1.71 4.96 -2.92
N THR A 140 1.77 3.76 -2.35
CA THR A 140 1.42 2.53 -3.08
C THR A 140 -0.05 2.51 -3.49
N ILE A 141 -0.99 2.90 -2.62
CA ILE A 141 -2.40 2.99 -3.00
C ILE A 141 -2.55 3.96 -4.17
N PHE A 142 -1.88 5.12 -4.12
CA PHE A 142 -1.90 6.06 -5.22
C PHE A 142 -1.38 5.43 -6.53
N ILE A 143 -0.18 4.84 -6.54
CA ILE A 143 0.38 4.15 -7.71
C ILE A 143 -0.61 3.12 -8.28
N ASN A 144 -1.27 2.36 -7.41
CA ASN A 144 -2.29 1.40 -7.79
C ASN A 144 -3.53 2.05 -8.43
N THR A 145 -4.00 3.19 -7.89
CA THR A 145 -5.10 3.96 -8.53
C THR A 145 -4.73 4.46 -9.92
N VAL A 146 -3.52 4.97 -10.10
CA VAL A 146 -3.02 5.44 -11.39
C VAL A 146 -2.91 4.30 -12.38
N SER A 147 -2.27 3.21 -11.97
CA SER A 147 -2.16 1.99 -12.78
C SER A 147 -3.52 1.50 -13.25
N TYR A 148 -4.52 1.50 -12.38
CA TYR A 148 -5.88 1.13 -12.74
C TYR A 148 -6.55 2.11 -13.71
N LEU A 149 -6.37 3.41 -13.53
CA LEU A 149 -6.91 4.39 -14.47
C LEU A 149 -6.29 4.26 -15.86
N VAL A 150 -4.99 3.93 -15.92
CA VAL A 150 -4.28 3.60 -17.16
C VAL A 150 -4.78 2.27 -17.74
N SER A 151 -5.10 1.26 -16.90
CA SER A 151 -5.72 0.02 -17.36
C SER A 151 -7.10 0.27 -17.97
N PHE A 152 -7.85 1.21 -17.38
CA PHE A 152 -9.15 1.65 -17.86
C PHE A 152 -9.08 2.25 -19.27
N SER A 153 -8.09 3.09 -19.51
CA SER A 153 -7.92 3.76 -20.81
C SER A 153 -7.42 2.81 -21.90
N ILE A 154 -6.42 1.99 -21.59
CA ILE A 154 -5.77 1.10 -22.57
C ILE A 154 -6.55 -0.22 -22.77
N LYS A 155 -7.52 -0.53 -21.90
CA LYS A 155 -8.25 -1.81 -21.84
C LYS A 155 -7.33 -3.04 -21.77
N ASN A 156 -6.09 -2.86 -21.29
CA ASN A 156 -5.10 -3.92 -21.19
C ASN A 156 -4.56 -4.02 -19.76
N ASN A 157 -4.97 -5.07 -19.07
CA ASN A 157 -4.61 -5.29 -17.66
C ASN A 157 -3.12 -5.61 -17.48
N LEU A 158 -2.45 -6.18 -18.49
CA LEU A 158 -1.04 -6.57 -18.38
C LEU A 158 -0.10 -5.36 -18.27
N ILE A 159 -0.34 -4.34 -19.09
CA ILE A 159 0.46 -3.11 -19.09
C ILE A 159 0.32 -2.37 -17.76
N SER A 160 -0.90 -2.36 -17.19
CA SER A 160 -1.14 -1.75 -15.87
C SER A 160 -0.40 -2.48 -14.74
N LEU A 161 -0.39 -3.82 -14.78
CA LEU A 161 0.31 -4.65 -13.80
C LEU A 161 1.82 -4.39 -13.84
N LEU A 162 2.40 -4.36 -15.05
CA LEU A 162 3.81 -4.03 -15.25
C LEU A 162 4.13 -2.62 -14.74
N PHE A 163 3.33 -1.62 -15.10
CA PHE A 163 3.52 -0.24 -14.66
C PHE A 163 3.51 -0.12 -13.13
N ASN A 164 2.58 -0.82 -12.48
CA ASN A 164 2.47 -0.83 -11.03
C ASN A 164 3.68 -1.50 -10.35
N GLN A 165 4.14 -2.64 -10.88
CA GLN A 165 5.31 -3.32 -10.34
C GLN A 165 6.58 -2.49 -10.52
N ILE A 166 6.77 -1.90 -11.70
CA ILE A 166 7.94 -1.05 -12.03
C ILE A 166 8.03 0.15 -11.07
N LEU A 167 6.90 0.73 -10.66
CA LEU A 167 6.89 1.86 -9.73
C LEU A 167 7.00 1.45 -8.26
N ASN A 168 6.41 0.32 -7.86
CA ASN A 168 6.46 -0.13 -6.47
C ASN A 168 7.83 -0.71 -6.08
N ILE A 169 8.57 -1.36 -7.00
CA ILE A 169 9.88 -1.95 -6.66
C ILE A 169 10.90 -0.89 -6.18
N PRO A 170 11.13 0.23 -6.89
CA PRO A 170 12.00 1.31 -6.41
C PRO A 170 11.55 1.88 -5.07
N LEU A 171 10.23 2.00 -4.87
CA LEU A 171 9.65 2.50 -3.63
C LEU A 171 9.96 1.56 -2.45
N ILE A 172 9.81 0.25 -2.66
CA ILE A 172 10.19 -0.78 -1.69
C ILE A 172 11.67 -0.61 -1.37
N ILE A 173 12.56 -0.60 -2.38
CA ILE A 173 14.01 -0.45 -2.20
C ILE A 173 14.35 0.80 -1.37
N LEU A 174 13.70 1.93 -1.65
CA LEU A 174 13.84 3.18 -0.88
C LEU A 174 13.47 2.99 0.59
N CYS A 175 12.30 2.40 0.87
CA CYS A 175 11.84 2.14 2.24
C CYS A 175 12.79 1.20 2.98
N THR A 176 13.23 0.12 2.31
CA THR A 176 14.15 -0.85 2.89
C THR A 176 15.50 -0.21 3.21
N ASN A 177 16.00 0.69 2.36
CA ASN A 177 17.25 1.40 2.59
C ASN A 177 17.18 2.35 3.78
N ILE A 178 16.04 3.01 4.01
CA ILE A 178 15.88 3.88 5.19
C ILE A 178 15.98 3.03 6.48
N ILE A 179 15.31 1.87 6.50
CA ILE A 179 15.31 0.97 7.67
C ILE A 179 16.70 0.37 7.92
N THR A 180 17.45 0.03 6.86
CA THR A 180 18.80 -0.51 7.02
C THR A 180 19.79 0.56 7.46
N LEU A 181 19.70 1.77 6.93
CA LEU A 181 20.56 2.89 7.34
C LEU A 181 20.26 3.33 8.76
N SER A 182 19.00 3.34 9.19
CA SER A 182 18.64 3.68 10.57
C SER A 182 19.23 2.69 11.58
N LYS A 183 19.28 1.40 11.25
CA LYS A 183 19.91 0.38 12.10
C LYS A 183 21.40 0.64 12.32
N ASN A 184 22.09 1.10 11.29
CA ASN A 184 23.53 1.30 11.30
C ASN A 184 23.92 2.73 11.73
N GLU A 185 22.97 3.50 12.28
CA GLU A 185 23.14 4.90 12.70
C GLU A 185 23.68 5.83 11.58
N PHE A 186 23.51 5.43 10.32
CA PHE A 186 23.90 6.24 9.18
C PHE A 186 22.85 7.30 8.87
N ASN A 187 23.28 8.38 8.22
CA ASN A 187 22.37 9.46 7.83
C ASN A 187 21.35 8.97 6.79
N TYR A 188 20.12 8.74 7.22
CA TYR A 188 18.98 8.35 6.40
C TYR A 188 18.12 9.53 5.95
N GLY A 189 18.45 10.76 6.35
CA GLY A 189 17.64 11.95 6.12
C GLY A 189 17.38 12.22 4.63
N ILE A 190 18.37 12.00 3.77
CA ILE A 190 18.21 12.19 2.31
C ILE A 190 17.16 11.23 1.75
N TYR A 191 17.21 9.94 2.13
CA TYR A 191 16.23 8.96 1.65
C TYR A 191 14.83 9.25 2.17
N LEU A 192 14.71 9.68 3.43
CA LEU A 192 13.43 10.05 4.04
C LEU A 192 12.82 11.31 3.38
N THR A 193 13.64 12.32 3.10
CA THR A 193 13.19 13.50 2.33
C THR A 193 12.78 13.13 0.91
N GLY A 194 13.52 12.25 0.23
CA GLY A 194 13.13 11.71 -1.08
C GLY A 194 11.76 11.02 -1.04
N LEU A 195 11.51 10.22 -0.01
CA LEU A 195 10.24 9.54 0.20
C LEU A 195 9.08 10.53 0.42
N LEU A 196 9.32 11.60 1.20
CA LEU A 196 8.36 12.69 1.38
C LEU A 196 8.10 13.46 0.08
N ILE A 197 9.13 13.74 -0.72
CA ILE A 197 8.98 14.40 -2.03
C ILE A 197 8.09 13.55 -2.94
N ILE A 198 8.29 12.23 -2.96
CA ILE A 198 7.43 11.31 -3.73
C ILE A 198 5.98 11.39 -3.24
N LEU A 199 5.73 11.39 -1.93
CA LEU A 199 4.37 11.56 -1.40
C LEU A 199 3.74 12.90 -1.80
N ILE A 200 4.50 13.99 -1.76
CA ILE A 200 4.01 15.29 -2.19
C ILE A 200 3.67 15.25 -3.69
N LEU A 201 4.57 14.72 -4.51
CA LEU A 201 4.36 14.58 -5.95
C LEU A 201 3.13 13.74 -6.26
N THR A 202 2.87 12.63 -5.56
CA THR A 202 1.67 11.81 -5.80
C THR A 202 0.39 12.60 -5.50
N ILE A 203 0.35 13.36 -4.41
CA ILE A 203 -0.80 14.22 -4.09
C ILE A 203 -0.99 15.31 -5.15
N PHE A 204 0.09 15.99 -5.56
CA PHE A 204 0.03 17.05 -6.57
C PHE A 204 -0.34 16.54 -7.97
N LEU A 205 0.05 15.31 -8.33
CA LEU A 205 -0.28 14.70 -9.62
C LEU A 205 -1.71 14.14 -9.67
N SER A 206 -2.34 13.91 -8.51
CA SER A 206 -3.71 13.35 -8.43
C SER A 206 -4.76 14.06 -9.30
N PRO A 207 -4.90 15.42 -9.32
CA PRO A 207 -5.89 16.09 -10.16
C PRO A 207 -5.64 15.90 -11.66
N PHE A 208 -4.37 15.89 -12.10
CA PHE A 208 -4.01 15.70 -13.52
C PHE A 208 -4.40 14.32 -14.04
N ILE A 209 -4.27 13.30 -13.20
CA ILE A 209 -4.62 11.94 -13.59
C ILE A 209 -6.14 11.82 -13.74
N ILE A 210 -6.90 12.47 -12.86
CA ILE A 210 -8.36 12.53 -12.95
C ILE A 210 -8.80 13.28 -14.21
N SER A 211 -8.15 14.38 -14.58
CA SER A 211 -8.48 15.13 -15.80
C SER A 211 -8.21 14.32 -17.08
N ILE A 212 -7.12 13.56 -17.13
CA ILE A 212 -6.82 12.65 -18.25
C ILE A 212 -7.95 11.62 -18.43
N VAL A 213 -8.46 11.06 -17.33
CA VAL A 213 -9.57 10.09 -17.37
C VAL A 213 -10.86 10.69 -17.92
N TYR A 214 -11.14 11.97 -17.62
CA TYR A 214 -12.27 12.68 -18.20
C TYR A 214 -12.10 12.90 -19.71
N HIS A 215 -10.90 13.23 -20.19
CA HIS A 215 -10.65 13.42 -21.63
C HIS A 215 -10.72 12.14 -22.45
N ILE A 216 -10.40 10.97 -21.88
CA ILE A 216 -10.55 9.66 -22.55
C ILE A 216 -12.04 9.31 -22.82
N LYS A 217 -12.98 10.08 -22.26
CA LYS A 217 -14.42 9.92 -22.46
C LYS A 217 -14.91 10.54 -23.78
N GLU A 218 -14.15 11.47 -24.37
CA GLU A 218 -14.41 12.10 -25.68
C GLU A 218 -13.77 11.29 -26.81
#